data_AF-A0A6I9XA35-F1
#
_entry.id   AF-A0A6I9XA35-F1
#
_cell.length_a   1.000
_cell.length_b   1.000
_cell.length_c   1.000
_cell.angle_alpha   90.00
_cell.angle_beta   90.00
_cell.angle_gamma   90.00
#
_symmetry.space_group_name_H-M   'P 1'
#
loop_
_entity.id
_entity.type
_entity.pdbx_description
1 polymer ?
#
loop_
_entity_poly.entity_id
_entity_poly.type
_entity_poly.pdbx_seq_one_letter_code
_entity_poly.pdbx_strand_id
1 'polypeptide(L)'
;MSQFYMAVAYRKLGRLPDAMECCEESMKIALQHGDRPLQAQCLLCFADIHRSRADVQTAFPRYDSSMSIMTEIGNRLGQVQVLLGVAKCWLMQKDLDKALENVERAHELAEGLGNKLCLLKIHCICEGIYRTKGQQRELRNHVVKFHECVEEMELYCGMCGESIGDRNHQLQALPCSHVFHLKCLQTNGTRGCPNCRRSSVKPGFV
;
A
#
# COMPACT_ATOMS: atom_id res chain seq x y z
N MET A 1 -9.09 2.03 19.02
CA MET A 1 -8.47 2.41 17.71
C MET A 1 -6.96 2.18 17.65
N SER A 2 -6.18 2.31 18.73
CA SER A 2 -4.71 2.15 18.68
C SER A 2 -4.22 0.74 18.33
N GLN A 3 -4.86 -0.31 18.85
CA GLN A 3 -4.45 -1.71 18.63
C GLN A 3 -4.52 -2.14 17.16
N PHE A 4 -5.52 -1.68 16.38
CA PHE A 4 -5.60 -2.00 14.96
C PHE A 4 -4.37 -1.50 14.18
N TYR A 5 -3.96 -0.25 14.41
CA TYR A 5 -2.78 0.30 13.73
C TYR A 5 -1.49 -0.39 14.16
N MET A 6 -1.39 -0.82 15.43
CA MET A 6 -0.30 -1.68 15.89
C MET A 6 -0.30 -3.03 15.16
N ALA A 7 -1.47 -3.65 14.98
CA ALA A 7 -1.58 -4.91 14.23
C ALA A 7 -1.07 -4.75 12.78
N VAL A 8 -1.46 -3.67 12.10
CA VAL A 8 -0.99 -3.36 10.75
C VAL A 8 0.54 -3.16 10.73
N ALA A 9 1.10 -2.44 11.70
CA ALA A 9 2.53 -2.20 11.82
C ALA A 9 3.31 -3.50 12.09
N TYR A 10 2.91 -4.30 13.08
CA TYR A 10 3.53 -5.57 13.39
C TYR A 10 3.49 -6.55 12.22
N ARG A 11 2.37 -6.61 11.50
CA ARG A 11 2.26 -7.41 10.28
C ARG A 11 3.26 -6.98 9.22
N LYS A 12 3.46 -5.66 9.03
CA LYS A 12 4.45 -5.13 8.07
C LYS A 12 5.89 -5.42 8.48
N LEU A 13 6.15 -5.52 9.79
CA LEU A 13 7.44 -5.92 10.36
C LEU A 13 7.65 -7.45 10.40
N GLY A 14 6.68 -8.25 9.95
CA GLY A 14 6.75 -9.72 10.02
C GLY A 14 6.51 -10.30 11.42
N ARG A 15 6.15 -9.48 12.40
CA ARG A 15 5.76 -9.89 13.76
C ARG A 15 4.32 -10.40 13.77
N LEU A 16 4.09 -11.52 13.08
CA LEU A 16 2.75 -12.06 12.83
C LEU A 16 1.98 -12.52 14.08
N PRO A 17 2.61 -13.02 15.16
CA PRO A 17 1.89 -13.32 16.41
C PRO A 17 1.35 -12.06 17.09
N ASP A 18 2.21 -11.04 17.28
CA ASP A 18 1.81 -9.77 17.89
C ASP A 18 0.73 -9.06 17.05
N ALA A 19 0.85 -9.15 15.71
CA ALA A 19 -0.17 -8.62 14.80
C ALA A 19 -1.52 -9.32 14.98
N MET A 20 -1.53 -10.63 15.21
CA MET A 20 -2.75 -11.40 15.43
C MET A 20 -3.42 -10.97 16.74
N GLU A 21 -2.66 -10.91 17.83
CA GLU A 21 -3.17 -10.52 19.16
C GLU A 21 -3.81 -9.12 19.13
N CYS A 22 -3.08 -8.11 18.63
CA CYS A 22 -3.61 -6.75 18.50
C CYS A 22 -4.87 -6.69 17.60
N CYS A 23 -4.93 -7.51 16.55
CA CYS A 23 -6.09 -7.57 15.66
C CYS A 23 -7.30 -8.24 16.33
N GLU A 24 -7.09 -9.29 17.14
CA GLU A 24 -8.13 -9.95 17.95
C GLU A 24 -8.72 -9.02 19.01
N GLU A 25 -7.89 -8.27 19.71
CA GLU A 25 -8.35 -7.25 20.66
C GLU A 25 -9.20 -6.19 19.96
N SER A 26 -8.73 -5.68 18.82
CA SER A 26 -9.48 -4.72 18.02
C SER A 26 -10.81 -5.29 17.50
N MET A 27 -10.84 -6.55 17.10
CA MET A 27 -12.06 -7.23 16.65
C MET A 27 -13.08 -7.38 17.78
N LYS A 28 -12.63 -7.73 19.00
CA LYS A 28 -13.50 -7.82 20.19
C LYS A 28 -14.19 -6.49 20.47
N ILE A 29 -13.43 -5.39 20.46
CA ILE A 29 -13.97 -4.03 20.63
C ILE A 29 -14.96 -3.69 19.50
N ALA A 30 -14.60 -4.00 18.25
CA ALA A 30 -15.46 -3.73 17.11
C ALA A 30 -16.80 -4.49 17.17
N LEU A 31 -16.80 -5.72 17.71
CA LEU A 31 -18.02 -6.49 17.95
C LEU A 31 -18.84 -5.92 19.10
N GLN A 32 -18.21 -5.57 20.23
CA GLN A 32 -18.89 -4.99 21.39
C GLN A 32 -19.63 -3.69 21.07
N HIS A 33 -19.07 -2.88 20.19
CA HIS A 33 -19.66 -1.58 19.79
C HIS A 33 -20.43 -1.63 18.47
N GLY A 34 -20.51 -2.78 17.79
CA GLY A 34 -21.14 -2.89 16.48
C GLY A 34 -20.45 -2.07 15.38
N ASP A 35 -19.15 -1.79 15.51
CA ASP A 35 -18.36 -1.00 14.54
C ASP A 35 -18.07 -1.83 13.27
N ARG A 36 -18.99 -1.78 12.31
CA ARG A 36 -18.90 -2.49 11.03
C ARG A 36 -17.62 -2.13 10.25
N PRO A 37 -17.23 -0.85 10.08
CA PRO A 37 -15.96 -0.50 9.43
C PRO A 37 -14.74 -1.16 10.07
N LEU A 38 -14.61 -1.12 11.40
CA LEU A 38 -13.46 -1.73 12.09
C LEU A 38 -13.48 -3.25 12.01
N GLN A 39 -14.66 -3.89 12.06
CA GLN A 39 -14.80 -5.33 11.84
C GLN A 39 -14.25 -5.72 10.46
N ALA A 40 -14.63 -4.98 9.41
CA ALA A 40 -14.17 -5.24 8.04
C ALA A 40 -12.65 -5.09 7.91
N GLN A 41 -12.07 -4.06 8.55
CA GLN A 41 -10.63 -3.83 8.59
C GLN A 41 -9.88 -4.93 9.35
N CYS A 42 -10.42 -5.40 10.47
CA CYS A 42 -9.84 -6.51 11.23
C CYS A 42 -9.86 -7.81 10.39
N LEU A 43 -10.97 -8.11 9.71
CA LEU A 43 -11.07 -9.26 8.80
C LEU A 43 -10.05 -9.21 7.67
N LEU A 44 -9.87 -8.04 7.05
CA LEU A 44 -8.83 -7.81 6.05
C LEU A 44 -7.42 -8.04 6.63
N CYS A 45 -7.17 -7.54 7.84
CA CYS A 45 -5.88 -7.70 8.50
C CYS A 45 -5.60 -9.17 8.84
N PHE A 46 -6.58 -9.91 9.38
CA PHE A 46 -6.47 -11.35 9.61
C PHE A 46 -6.16 -12.11 8.32
N ALA A 47 -6.89 -11.82 7.23
CA ALA A 47 -6.66 -12.43 5.93
C ALA A 47 -5.21 -12.18 5.45
N ASP A 48 -4.73 -10.94 5.57
CA ASP A 48 -3.36 -10.59 5.22
C ASP A 48 -2.32 -11.29 6.12
N ILE A 49 -2.60 -11.50 7.42
CA ILE A 49 -1.73 -12.25 8.34
C ILE A 49 -1.65 -13.73 7.94
N HIS A 50 -2.79 -14.37 7.65
CA HIS A 50 -2.85 -15.76 7.19
C HIS A 50 -2.12 -15.94 5.85
N ARG A 51 -2.34 -15.03 4.90
CA ARG A 51 -1.57 -15.01 3.64
C ARG A 51 -0.06 -14.89 3.89
N SER A 52 0.38 -14.03 4.80
CA SER A 52 1.81 -13.91 5.16
C SER A 52 2.39 -15.18 5.78
N ARG A 53 1.55 -16.06 6.35
CA ARG A 53 1.93 -17.41 6.82
C ARG A 53 1.85 -18.49 5.72
N ALA A 54 1.58 -18.09 4.47
CA ALA A 54 1.26 -18.97 3.35
C ALA A 54 0.00 -19.84 3.54
N ASP A 55 -0.84 -19.51 4.51
CA ASP A 55 -2.12 -20.16 4.77
C ASP A 55 -3.23 -19.46 3.97
N VAL A 56 -3.21 -19.67 2.66
CA VAL A 56 -4.16 -19.04 1.73
C VAL A 56 -5.58 -19.58 1.90
N GLN A 57 -5.75 -20.81 2.39
CA GLN A 57 -7.06 -21.45 2.54
C GLN A 57 -7.89 -20.78 3.63
N THR A 58 -7.27 -20.36 4.74
CA THR A 58 -7.96 -19.59 5.78
C THR A 58 -8.05 -18.09 5.44
N ALA A 59 -7.21 -17.59 4.52
CA ALA A 59 -7.24 -16.18 4.13
C ALA A 59 -8.47 -15.84 3.27
N PHE A 60 -8.86 -16.69 2.30
CA PHE A 60 -9.99 -16.37 1.39
C PHE A 60 -11.32 -16.11 2.11
N PRO A 61 -11.81 -16.97 3.02
CA PRO A 61 -13.09 -16.72 3.69
C PRO A 61 -13.10 -15.40 4.49
N ARG A 62 -11.93 -14.99 4.99
CA ARG A 62 -11.77 -13.71 5.71
C ARG A 62 -11.76 -12.52 4.76
N TYR A 63 -11.14 -12.64 3.60
CA TYR A 63 -11.27 -11.63 2.54
C TYR A 63 -12.72 -11.50 2.08
N ASP A 64 -13.43 -12.60 1.86
CA ASP A 64 -14.84 -12.58 1.44
C ASP A 64 -15.73 -11.92 2.50
N SER A 65 -15.52 -12.27 3.77
CA SER A 65 -16.22 -11.64 4.89
C SER A 65 -15.93 -10.13 4.95
N SER A 66 -14.67 -9.73 4.76
CA SER A 66 -14.30 -8.31 4.69
C SER A 66 -14.95 -7.61 3.50
N MET A 67 -14.92 -8.22 2.31
CA MET A 67 -15.54 -7.71 1.09
C MET A 67 -17.03 -7.46 1.30
N SER A 68 -17.76 -8.43 1.85
CA SER A 68 -19.19 -8.30 2.11
C SER A 68 -19.51 -7.08 2.97
N ILE A 69 -18.78 -6.86 4.06
CA ILE A 69 -19.00 -5.70 4.93
C ILE A 69 -18.58 -4.41 4.22
N MET A 70 -17.45 -4.40 3.51
CA MET A 70 -16.99 -3.22 2.75
C MET A 70 -17.97 -2.82 1.64
N THR A 71 -18.67 -3.78 1.04
CA THR A 71 -19.75 -3.54 0.08
C THR A 71 -20.99 -2.96 0.77
N GLU A 72 -21.42 -3.56 1.88
CA GLU A 72 -22.58 -3.09 2.67
C GLU A 72 -22.42 -1.63 3.13
N ILE A 73 -21.24 -1.27 3.62
CA ILE A 73 -20.96 0.10 4.10
C ILE A 73 -20.52 1.06 2.98
N GLY A 74 -20.46 0.60 1.72
CA GLY A 74 -20.06 1.42 0.57
C GLY A 74 -18.57 1.83 0.54
N ASN A 75 -17.70 1.17 1.30
CA ASN A 75 -16.28 1.49 1.36
C ASN A 75 -15.51 0.91 0.16
N ARG A 76 -15.54 1.63 -0.96
CA ARG A 76 -14.86 1.23 -2.20
C ARG A 76 -13.35 1.11 -2.07
N LEU A 77 -12.70 1.95 -1.26
CA LEU A 77 -11.24 1.86 -1.03
C LEU A 77 -10.88 0.56 -0.29
N GLY A 78 -11.70 0.15 0.68
CA GLY A 78 -11.57 -1.13 1.36
C GLY A 78 -11.73 -2.31 0.41
N GLN A 79 -12.68 -2.23 -0.53
CA GLN A 79 -12.89 -3.26 -1.56
C GLN A 79 -11.65 -3.42 -2.46
N VAL A 80 -11.02 -2.31 -2.89
CA VAL A 80 -9.74 -2.36 -3.63
C VAL A 80 -8.67 -3.10 -2.82
N GLN A 81 -8.52 -2.79 -1.53
CA GLN A 81 -7.52 -3.46 -0.69
C GLN A 81 -7.77 -4.96 -0.54
N VAL A 82 -9.04 -5.36 -0.41
CA VAL A 82 -9.44 -6.77 -0.35
C VAL A 82 -9.11 -7.49 -1.67
N LEU A 83 -9.48 -6.91 -2.82
CA LEU A 83 -9.20 -7.50 -4.14
C LEU A 83 -7.70 -7.68 -4.40
N LEU A 84 -6.89 -6.67 -4.07
CA LEU A 84 -5.42 -6.80 -4.14
C LEU A 84 -4.89 -7.86 -3.17
N GLY A 85 -5.57 -8.05 -2.04
CA GLY A 85 -5.25 -9.07 -1.08
C GLY A 85 -5.47 -10.49 -1.63
N VAL A 86 -6.65 -10.71 -2.22
CA VAL A 86 -7.08 -11.94 -2.90
C VAL A 86 -6.19 -12.25 -4.10
N ALA A 87 -5.89 -11.25 -4.94
CA ALA A 87 -4.97 -11.42 -6.06
C ALA A 87 -3.61 -11.98 -5.61
N LYS A 88 -3.06 -11.46 -4.51
CA LYS A 88 -1.79 -11.98 -3.95
C LYS A 88 -1.92 -13.44 -3.48
N CYS A 89 -3.05 -13.87 -2.95
CA CYS A 89 -3.28 -15.28 -2.62
C CYS A 89 -3.24 -16.15 -3.88
N TRP A 90 -3.88 -15.72 -4.97
CA TRP A 90 -3.83 -16.44 -6.25
C TRP A 90 -2.42 -16.51 -6.84
N LEU A 91 -1.63 -15.44 -6.70
CA LEU A 91 -0.21 -15.46 -7.07
C LEU A 91 0.60 -16.50 -6.28
N MET A 92 0.34 -16.64 -4.97
CA MET A 92 0.99 -17.67 -4.16
C MET A 92 0.60 -19.08 -4.60
N GLN A 93 -0.62 -19.26 -5.13
CA GLN A 93 -1.07 -20.51 -5.73
C GLN A 93 -0.63 -20.69 -7.20
N LYS A 94 0.07 -19.71 -7.78
CA LYS A 94 0.48 -19.66 -9.19
C LYS A 94 -0.68 -19.65 -10.19
N ASP A 95 -1.89 -19.31 -9.75
CA ASP A 95 -3.05 -19.10 -10.61
C ASP A 95 -3.05 -17.64 -11.08
N LEU A 96 -2.31 -17.39 -12.17
CA LEU A 96 -2.09 -16.03 -12.67
C LEU A 96 -3.34 -15.42 -13.30
N ASP A 97 -4.26 -16.24 -13.82
CA ASP A 97 -5.48 -15.77 -14.47
C ASP A 97 -6.47 -15.24 -13.44
N LYS A 98 -6.72 -15.98 -12.34
CA LYS A 98 -7.53 -15.46 -11.24
C LYS A 98 -6.90 -14.27 -10.53
N ALA A 99 -5.57 -14.23 -10.48
CA ALA A 99 -4.89 -13.05 -9.94
C ALA A 99 -5.17 -11.81 -10.80
N LEU A 100 -5.08 -11.93 -12.13
CA LEU A 100 -5.38 -10.83 -13.06
C LEU A 100 -6.83 -10.36 -12.94
N GLU A 101 -7.80 -11.28 -12.92
CA GLU A 101 -9.22 -10.93 -12.78
C GLU A 101 -9.48 -10.06 -11.54
N ASN A 102 -8.87 -10.42 -10.40
CA ASN A 102 -9.01 -9.64 -9.16
C ASN A 102 -8.28 -8.30 -9.24
N VAL A 103 -7.15 -8.23 -9.92
CA VAL A 103 -6.39 -6.98 -10.11
C VAL A 103 -7.13 -6.03 -11.07
N GLU A 104 -7.75 -6.53 -12.13
CA GLU A 104 -8.55 -5.74 -13.07
C GLU A 104 -9.76 -5.11 -12.36
N ARG A 105 -10.49 -5.89 -11.56
CA ARG A 105 -11.58 -5.37 -10.72
C ARG A 105 -11.10 -4.31 -9.73
N ALA A 106 -9.91 -4.50 -9.15
CA ALA A 106 -9.30 -3.51 -8.26
C ALA A 106 -8.89 -2.23 -9.02
N HIS A 107 -8.44 -2.37 -10.26
CA HIS A 107 -8.05 -1.28 -11.14
C HIS A 107 -9.23 -0.39 -11.50
N GLU A 108 -10.33 -0.97 -11.99
CA GLU A 108 -11.54 -0.22 -12.33
C GLU A 108 -12.07 0.59 -11.13
N LEU A 109 -12.09 -0.02 -9.95
CA LEU A 109 -12.48 0.67 -8.71
C LEU A 109 -11.49 1.78 -8.34
N ALA A 110 -10.18 1.54 -8.44
CA ALA A 110 -9.16 2.53 -8.12
C ALA A 110 -9.18 3.73 -9.08
N GLU A 111 -9.37 3.49 -10.38
CA GLU A 111 -9.54 4.53 -11.40
C GLU A 111 -10.80 5.35 -11.16
N GLY A 112 -11.94 4.70 -10.88
CA GLY A 112 -13.19 5.39 -10.55
C GLY A 112 -13.11 6.23 -9.27
N LEU A 113 -12.14 5.95 -8.39
CA LEU A 113 -11.85 6.74 -7.19
C LEU A 113 -10.77 7.82 -7.43
N GLY A 114 -10.07 7.82 -8.56
CA GLY A 114 -8.89 8.64 -8.79
C GLY A 114 -7.73 8.34 -7.83
N ASN A 115 -7.67 7.12 -7.27
CA ASN A 115 -6.69 6.78 -6.23
C ASN A 115 -5.37 6.28 -6.83
N LYS A 116 -4.49 7.23 -7.16
CA LYS A 116 -3.17 6.95 -7.78
C LYS A 116 -2.26 6.05 -6.94
N LEU A 117 -2.34 6.12 -5.60
CA LEU A 117 -1.57 5.22 -4.72
C LEU A 117 -2.00 3.76 -4.83
N CYS A 118 -3.29 3.50 -5.09
CA CYS A 118 -3.77 2.15 -5.39
C CYS A 118 -3.33 1.72 -6.80
N LEU A 119 -3.41 2.61 -7.78
CA LEU A 119 -2.97 2.35 -9.15
C LEU A 119 -1.48 1.95 -9.22
N LEU A 120 -0.60 2.61 -8.45
CA LEU A 120 0.80 2.17 -8.31
C LEU A 120 0.91 0.71 -7.88
N LYS A 121 0.21 0.32 -6.80
CA LYS A 121 0.25 -1.06 -6.29
C LYS A 121 -0.29 -2.06 -7.30
N ILE A 122 -1.34 -1.68 -8.02
CA ILE A 122 -1.93 -2.49 -9.08
C ILE A 122 -0.91 -2.72 -10.20
N HIS A 123 -0.27 -1.65 -10.70
CA HIS A 123 0.73 -1.77 -11.75
C HIS A 123 1.93 -2.62 -11.32
N CYS A 124 2.43 -2.46 -10.08
CA CYS A 124 3.47 -3.36 -9.54
C CYS A 124 3.07 -4.84 -9.57
N ILE A 125 1.81 -5.16 -9.23
CA ILE A 125 1.32 -6.54 -9.23
C ILE A 125 1.19 -7.06 -10.68
N CYS A 126 0.61 -6.26 -11.58
CA CYS A 126 0.53 -6.61 -13.00
C CYS A 126 1.91 -6.86 -13.60
N GLU A 127 2.90 -6.01 -13.31
CA GLU A 127 4.28 -6.22 -13.77
C GLU A 127 4.83 -7.57 -13.31
N GLY A 128 4.64 -7.94 -12.05
CA GLY A 128 5.05 -9.25 -11.52
C GLY A 128 4.38 -10.42 -12.27
N ILE A 129 3.08 -10.29 -12.56
CA ILE A 129 2.32 -11.29 -13.31
C ILE A 129 2.82 -11.42 -14.75
N TYR A 130 2.86 -10.31 -15.49
CA TYR A 130 3.23 -10.32 -16.91
C TYR A 130 4.70 -10.68 -17.14
N ARG A 131 5.58 -10.35 -16.19
CA ARG A 131 6.96 -10.85 -16.15
C ARG A 131 6.99 -12.38 -16.06
N THR A 132 6.17 -12.96 -15.20
CA THR A 132 6.07 -14.43 -15.03
C THR A 132 5.46 -15.10 -16.27
N LYS A 133 4.46 -14.48 -16.92
CA LYS A 133 3.86 -14.99 -18.16
C LYS A 133 4.75 -14.79 -19.41
N GLY A 134 5.84 -14.02 -19.32
CA GLY A 134 6.67 -13.67 -20.48
C GLY A 134 6.02 -12.69 -21.46
N GLN A 135 4.92 -12.04 -21.07
CA GLN A 135 4.15 -11.13 -21.92
C GLN A 135 4.77 -9.73 -21.90
N GLN A 136 5.81 -9.54 -22.69
CA GLN A 136 6.65 -8.34 -22.67
C GLN A 136 5.92 -7.04 -23.04
N ARG A 137 4.89 -7.12 -23.89
CA ARG A 137 4.10 -5.95 -24.28
C ARG A 137 3.32 -5.38 -23.08
N GLU A 138 2.55 -6.21 -22.41
CA GLU A 138 1.74 -5.79 -21.26
C GLU A 138 2.60 -5.42 -20.05
N LEU A 139 3.72 -6.14 -19.84
CA LEU A 139 4.71 -5.74 -18.85
C LEU A 139 5.17 -4.30 -19.08
N ARG A 140 5.60 -3.95 -20.30
CA ARG A 140 6.04 -2.58 -20.62
C ARG A 140 4.93 -1.56 -20.42
N ASN A 141 3.70 -1.87 -20.81
CA ASN A 141 2.55 -0.97 -20.62
C ASN A 141 2.36 -0.63 -19.13
N HIS A 142 2.43 -1.63 -18.25
CA HIS A 142 2.27 -1.41 -16.82
C HIS A 142 3.45 -0.68 -16.18
N VAL A 143 4.68 -0.92 -16.64
CA VAL A 143 5.86 -0.14 -16.22
C VAL A 143 5.70 1.33 -16.56
N VAL A 144 5.26 1.65 -17.79
CA VAL A 144 5.04 3.05 -18.20
C VAL A 144 3.98 3.71 -17.33
N LYS A 145 2.82 3.09 -17.16
CA LYS A 145 1.74 3.62 -16.31
C LYS A 145 2.16 3.80 -14.84
N PHE A 146 3.00 2.91 -14.31
CA PHE A 146 3.57 3.06 -12.97
C PHE A 146 4.41 4.34 -12.87
N HIS A 147 5.30 4.60 -13.84
CA HIS A 147 6.15 5.79 -13.84
C HIS A 147 5.33 7.08 -14.05
N GLU A 148 4.33 7.06 -14.94
CA GLU A 148 3.39 8.18 -15.11
C GLU A 148 2.70 8.52 -13.78
N CYS A 149 2.20 7.51 -13.05
CA CYS A 149 1.61 7.72 -11.73
C CYS A 149 2.61 8.29 -10.71
N VAL A 150 3.87 7.85 -10.73
CA VAL A 150 4.94 8.38 -9.85
C VAL A 150 5.21 9.85 -10.15
N GLU A 151 5.32 10.20 -11.42
CA GLU A 151 5.56 11.57 -11.89
C GLU A 151 4.40 12.50 -11.50
N GLU A 152 3.16 12.08 -11.78
CA GLU A 152 1.96 12.84 -11.45
C GLU A 152 1.75 13.05 -9.95
N MET A 153 2.35 12.21 -9.11
CA MET A 153 2.32 12.35 -7.65
C MET A 153 3.58 13.01 -7.08
N GLU A 154 4.50 13.43 -7.94
CA GLU A 154 5.80 14.01 -7.55
C GLU A 154 6.59 13.13 -6.57
N LEU A 155 6.47 11.80 -6.69
CA LEU A 155 7.10 10.82 -5.80
C LEU A 155 8.56 10.54 -6.19
N TYR A 156 9.36 11.59 -6.34
CA TYR A 156 10.79 11.47 -6.65
C TYR A 156 11.63 12.36 -5.75
N CYS A 157 12.86 11.92 -5.49
CA CYS A 157 13.84 12.73 -4.81
C CYS A 157 14.27 13.87 -5.75
N GLY A 158 13.98 15.12 -5.41
CA GLY A 158 14.32 16.29 -6.23
C GLY A 158 15.82 16.54 -6.46
N MET A 159 16.70 15.67 -5.95
CA MET A 159 18.15 15.73 -6.22
C MET A 159 18.66 14.61 -7.11
N CYS A 160 18.36 13.35 -6.77
CA CYS A 160 18.85 12.21 -7.56
C CYS A 160 17.87 11.75 -8.64
N GLY A 161 16.63 12.25 -8.63
CA GLY A 161 15.58 11.86 -9.58
C GLY A 161 15.02 10.45 -9.36
N GLU A 162 15.55 9.70 -8.40
CA GLU A 162 15.03 8.37 -8.06
C GLU A 162 13.65 8.47 -7.39
N SER A 163 12.77 7.51 -7.70
CA SER A 163 11.48 7.31 -7.07
C SER A 163 11.60 7.14 -5.55
N ILE A 164 10.72 7.83 -4.82
CA ILE A 164 10.61 7.70 -3.36
C ILE A 164 9.72 6.48 -3.05
N GLY A 165 10.20 5.59 -2.18
CA GLY A 165 9.43 4.46 -1.67
C GLY A 165 9.73 3.11 -2.35
N ASP A 166 10.46 3.09 -3.46
CA ASP A 166 10.92 1.84 -4.10
C ASP A 166 11.94 1.10 -3.24
N ARG A 167 12.78 1.85 -2.52
CA ARG A 167 13.71 1.34 -1.52
C ARG A 167 13.44 2.01 -0.19
N ASN A 168 13.78 1.32 0.90
CA ASN A 168 13.66 1.86 2.25
C ASN A 168 14.80 2.84 2.57
N HIS A 169 14.92 3.90 1.78
CA HIS A 169 15.84 5.00 2.04
C HIS A 169 15.26 5.91 3.12
N GLN A 170 16.12 6.44 3.99
CA GLN A 170 15.72 7.50 4.91
C GLN A 170 15.35 8.75 4.10
N LEU A 171 14.21 9.35 4.44
CA LEU A 171 13.68 10.53 3.78
C LEU A 171 13.76 11.73 4.72
N GLN A 172 13.97 12.90 4.15
CA GLN A 172 13.90 14.19 4.83
C GLN A 172 12.92 15.08 4.09
N ALA A 173 11.81 15.40 4.75
CA ALA A 173 10.94 16.49 4.32
C ALA A 173 11.53 17.82 4.81
N LEU A 174 11.59 18.82 3.93
CA LEU A 174 11.98 20.18 4.29
C LEU A 174 10.75 21.05 4.57
N PRO A 175 10.88 22.21 5.25
CA PRO A 175 9.76 23.10 5.56
C PRO A 175 8.98 23.62 4.35
N CYS A 176 9.57 23.53 3.15
CA CYS A 176 8.95 23.87 1.88
C CYS A 176 8.18 22.68 1.24
N SER A 177 7.91 21.63 2.00
CA SER A 177 7.19 20.40 1.58
C SER A 177 7.90 19.52 0.55
N HIS A 178 9.07 19.91 0.04
CA HIS A 178 9.91 19.03 -0.77
C HIS A 178 10.52 17.91 0.07
N VAL A 179 10.53 16.70 -0.48
CA VAL A 179 11.07 15.50 0.15
C VAL A 179 12.30 15.01 -0.63
N PHE A 180 13.34 14.61 0.11
CA PHE A 180 14.58 14.11 -0.46
C PHE A 180 15.04 12.86 0.29
N HIS A 181 15.87 12.04 -0.34
CA HIS A 181 16.68 11.07 0.40
C HIS A 181 17.62 11.82 1.36
N LEU A 182 17.67 11.40 2.62
CA LEU A 182 18.50 12.03 3.65
C LEU A 182 19.98 12.05 3.22
N LYS A 183 20.46 10.95 2.64
CA LYS A 183 21.83 10.85 2.10
C LYS A 183 22.11 11.91 1.04
N CYS A 184 21.14 12.19 0.15
CA CYS A 184 21.31 13.21 -0.88
C CYS A 184 21.49 14.60 -0.26
N LEU A 185 20.75 14.94 0.80
CA LEU A 185 20.89 16.26 1.46
C LEU A 185 22.21 16.39 2.19
N GLN A 186 22.64 15.33 2.87
CA GLN A 186 23.91 15.31 3.60
C GLN A 186 25.11 15.45 2.66
N THR A 187 25.06 14.84 1.48
CA THR A 187 26.16 14.87 0.51
C THR A 187 26.29 16.24 -0.16
N ASN A 188 25.19 16.99 -0.32
CA ASN A 188 25.15 18.22 -1.11
C ASN A 188 25.58 19.47 -0.34
N GLY A 189 25.68 19.42 0.99
CA GLY A 189 26.13 20.55 1.82
C GLY A 189 25.24 21.81 1.78
N THR A 190 24.06 21.74 1.18
CA THR A 190 23.17 22.88 0.94
C THR A 190 22.45 23.30 2.22
N ARG A 191 22.51 24.59 2.60
CA ARG A 191 21.81 25.17 3.77
C ARG A 191 20.30 25.43 3.55
N GLY A 192 19.76 24.99 2.43
CA GLY A 192 18.36 25.22 2.04
C GLY A 192 17.91 24.18 1.00
N CYS A 193 16.63 24.24 0.64
CA CYS A 193 16.03 23.31 -0.31
C CYS A 193 16.64 23.46 -1.71
N PRO A 194 17.17 22.39 -2.33
CA PRO A 194 17.68 22.44 -3.70
C PRO A 194 16.65 22.89 -4.75
N ASN A 195 15.38 22.49 -4.60
CA ASN A 195 14.32 22.82 -5.58
C ASN A 195 13.87 24.29 -5.51
N CYS A 196 13.61 24.82 -4.31
CA CYS A 196 13.02 26.16 -4.17
C CYS A 196 13.90 27.18 -3.45
N ARG A 197 15.13 26.78 -3.06
CA ARG A 197 16.14 27.61 -2.40
C ARG A 197 15.71 28.25 -1.07
N ARG A 198 14.57 27.85 -0.48
CA ARG A 198 14.15 28.27 0.86
C ARG A 198 15.08 27.67 1.91
N SER A 199 15.54 28.48 2.86
CA SER A 199 16.35 28.03 3.99
C SER A 199 15.58 27.01 4.84
N SER A 200 16.28 26.02 5.39
CA SER A 200 15.71 25.07 6.36
C SER A 200 15.48 25.69 7.74
N VAL A 201 15.85 26.96 7.92
CA VAL A 201 15.77 27.71 9.18
C VAL A 201 14.48 28.53 9.17
N LYS A 202 13.54 28.21 10.07
CA LYS A 202 12.41 29.11 10.35
C LYS A 202 12.98 30.45 10.85
N PRO A 203 12.65 31.60 10.23
CA PRO A 203 12.91 32.87 10.87
C PRO A 203 11.91 33.03 12.04
N GLY A 204 12.40 33.13 13.28
CA GLY A 204 11.61 33.70 14.38
C GLY A 204 11.22 32.79 15.56
N PHE A 205 12.17 32.07 16.16
CA PHE A 205 12.07 31.77 17.61
C PHE A 205 13.43 32.06 18.25
N VAL A 206 13.62 33.32 18.65
CA VAL A 206 14.48 33.75 19.76
C VAL A 206 13.53 34.30 20.82
#